data_AF-A0A3B9EU28-F1
#
_entry.id   AF-A0A3B9EU28-F1
#
_cell.length_a   1.000
_cell.length_b   1.000
_cell.length_c   1.000
_cell.angle_alpha   90.00
_cell.angle_beta   90.00
_cell.angle_gamma   90.00
#
_symmetry.space_group_name_H-M   'P 1'
#
loop_
_entity.id
_entity.type
_entity.pdbx_description
1 polymer ?
#
loop_
_entity_poly.entity_id
_entity_poly.type
_entity_poly.pdbx_seq_one_letter_code
_entity_poly.pdbx_strand_id
1 'polypeptide(L)'
;GYSAENLIYAEDRHNYPAPPFLALHPGYKDVWLDYFASCQSAISQLQSGDPLTVEEHTAYNAKGQPVLRFSKRFTEELELLREKGYVLERIKVNFILYWKGEDAEQEIRVVLPEIGFGRG
;
A
#
# COMPACT_ATOMS: atom_id res chain seq x y z
N GLY A 1 -36.11 22.20 -18.01
CA GLY A 1 -35.78 21.59 -16.71
C GLY A 1 -35.88 20.11 -16.87
N TYR A 2 -34.88 19.34 -16.45
CA TYR A 2 -34.93 17.89 -16.53
C TYR A 2 -35.66 17.34 -15.30
N SER A 3 -36.72 16.56 -15.53
CA SER A 3 -37.42 15.77 -14.51
C SER A 3 -36.98 14.32 -14.68
N ALA A 4 -36.58 13.66 -13.59
CA ALA A 4 -36.30 12.24 -13.58
C ALA A 4 -37.50 11.51 -12.96
N GLU A 5 -38.28 10.83 -13.80
CA GLU A 5 -39.35 9.92 -13.34
C GLU A 5 -38.71 8.60 -12.89
N ASN A 6 -39.15 8.07 -11.74
CA ASN A 6 -38.69 6.83 -11.09
C ASN A 6 -37.43 6.92 -10.20
N LEU A 7 -37.22 8.02 -9.50
CA LEU A 7 -36.23 8.07 -8.42
C LEU A 7 -36.74 7.26 -7.22
N ILE A 8 -36.07 6.14 -6.92
CA ILE A 8 -36.35 5.32 -5.73
C ILE A 8 -35.35 5.72 -4.64
N TYR A 9 -35.85 6.27 -3.55
CA TYR A 9 -35.06 6.51 -2.34
C TYR A 9 -35.15 5.28 -1.42
N ALA A 10 -34.01 4.74 -1.04
CA ALA A 10 -33.89 3.70 -0.02
C ALA A 10 -32.84 4.12 1.02
N GLU A 11 -33.19 4.01 2.30
CA GLU A 11 -32.31 4.31 3.43
C GLU A 11 -31.88 2.99 4.07
N ASP A 12 -30.57 2.70 4.07
CA ASP A 12 -30.02 1.56 4.79
C ASP A 12 -29.52 1.99 6.17
N ARG A 13 -30.21 1.51 7.21
CA ARG A 13 -29.87 1.76 8.63
C ARG A 13 -29.07 0.63 9.26
N HIS A 14 -28.58 -0.34 8.49
CA HIS A 14 -27.78 -1.43 9.03
C HIS A 14 -26.44 -0.94 9.57
N ASN A 15 -26.12 -1.37 10.78
CA ASN A 15 -24.79 -1.20 11.35
C ASN A 15 -23.91 -2.36 10.90
N TYR A 16 -23.11 -2.14 9.87
CA TYR A 16 -22.18 -3.16 9.36
C TYR A 16 -20.98 -3.30 10.31
N PRO A 17 -20.66 -4.52 10.77
CA PRO A 17 -19.43 -4.73 11.52
C PRO A 17 -18.22 -4.46 10.61
N ALA A 18 -17.09 -4.13 11.23
CA ALA A 18 -15.83 -4.03 10.51
C ALA A 18 -15.48 -5.36 9.81
N PRO A 19 -14.94 -5.32 8.59
CA PRO A 19 -14.71 -6.53 7.81
C PRO A 19 -13.65 -7.43 8.44
N PRO A 20 -13.75 -8.77 8.27
CA PRO A 20 -12.75 -9.70 8.78
C PRO A 20 -11.42 -9.65 8.01
N PHE A 21 -11.44 -9.13 6.77
CA PHE A 21 -10.26 -8.97 5.93
C PHE A 21 -10.23 -7.57 5.32
N LEU A 22 -9.03 -7.00 5.22
CA LEU A 22 -8.80 -5.70 4.62
C LEU A 22 -7.62 -5.79 3.65
N ALA A 23 -7.77 -5.21 2.45
CA ALA A 23 -6.67 -5.04 1.51
C ALA A 23 -6.41 -3.54 1.31
N LEU A 24 -5.16 -3.11 1.48
CA LEU A 24 -4.72 -1.76 1.20
C LEU A 24 -3.82 -1.75 -0.04
N HIS A 25 -3.92 -0.69 -0.82
CA HIS A 25 -3.08 -0.41 -1.99
C HIS A 25 -2.35 0.93 -1.80
N PRO A 26 -1.24 0.95 -1.03
CA PRO A 26 -0.46 2.16 -0.79
C PRO A 26 0.00 2.80 -2.10
N GLY A 27 -0.21 4.11 -2.23
CA GLY A 27 0.20 4.91 -3.37
C GLY A 27 1.50 5.68 -3.11
N TYR A 28 1.84 6.63 -4.00
CA TYR A 28 3.06 7.43 -3.91
C TYR A 28 3.20 8.23 -2.59
N LYS A 29 2.10 8.63 -1.96
CA LYS A 29 2.11 9.41 -0.71
C LYS A 29 2.35 8.54 0.54
N ASP A 30 2.19 7.23 0.38
CA ASP A 30 2.23 6.25 1.46
C ASP A 30 3.62 5.60 1.58
N VAL A 31 4.54 5.99 0.69
CA VAL A 31 5.90 5.46 0.58
C VAL A 31 6.91 6.60 0.58
N TRP A 32 8.14 6.32 1.00
CA TRP A 32 9.23 7.28 0.90
C TRP A 32 9.89 7.18 -0.48
N LEU A 33 9.55 8.12 -1.37
CA LEU A 33 9.98 8.08 -2.78
C LEU A 33 11.51 8.16 -2.95
N ASP A 34 12.18 9.05 -2.22
CA ASP A 34 13.64 9.21 -2.34
C ASP A 34 14.40 7.97 -1.85
N TYR A 35 13.82 7.16 -0.95
CA TYR A 35 14.45 5.94 -0.45
C TYR A 35 14.73 4.94 -1.57
N PHE A 36 13.86 4.88 -2.59
CA PHE A 36 14.00 3.95 -3.71
C PHE A 36 15.28 4.18 -4.52
N ALA A 37 15.85 5.40 -4.53
CA ALA A 37 17.10 5.67 -5.24
C ALA A 37 18.24 4.76 -4.75
N SER A 38 18.24 4.38 -3.48
CA SER A 38 19.22 3.46 -2.89
C SER A 38 18.93 1.97 -3.13
N CYS A 39 17.72 1.64 -3.60
CA CYS A 39 17.24 0.25 -3.70
C CYS A 39 17.15 -0.26 -5.15
N GLN A 40 17.56 0.52 -6.15
CA GLN A 40 17.36 0.21 -7.58
C GLN A 40 17.86 -1.19 -7.98
N SER A 41 19.02 -1.60 -7.47
CA SER A 41 19.55 -2.95 -7.74
C SER A 41 18.63 -4.05 -7.21
N ALA A 42 18.10 -3.90 -5.99
CA ALA A 42 17.18 -4.89 -5.40
C ALA A 42 15.83 -4.91 -6.13
N ILE A 43 15.30 -3.73 -6.44
CA ILE A 43 14.02 -3.56 -7.17
C ILE A 43 14.11 -4.11 -8.59
N SER A 44 15.26 -4.01 -9.25
CA SER A 44 15.46 -4.52 -10.61
C SER A 44 15.21 -6.02 -10.76
N GLN A 45 15.26 -6.76 -9.65
CA GLN A 45 15.09 -8.21 -9.59
C GLN A 45 13.67 -8.62 -9.18
N LEU A 46 12.79 -7.66 -8.88
CA LEU A 46 11.42 -7.92 -8.47
C LEU A 46 10.46 -8.01 -9.65
N GLN A 47 9.38 -8.73 -9.44
CA GLN A 47 8.21 -8.78 -10.31
C GLN A 47 6.92 -8.54 -9.50
N SER A 48 5.86 -8.11 -10.17
CA SER A 48 4.54 -8.03 -9.55
C SER A 48 4.11 -9.41 -9.03
N GLY A 49 3.58 -9.43 -7.82
CA GLY A 49 3.22 -10.65 -7.10
C GLY A 49 4.31 -11.18 -6.17
N ASP A 50 5.56 -10.72 -6.28
CA ASP A 50 6.63 -11.17 -5.40
C ASP A 50 6.29 -10.88 -3.93
N PRO A 51 6.46 -11.86 -3.03
CA PRO A 51 6.18 -11.67 -1.62
C PRO A 51 7.23 -10.75 -0.99
N LEU A 52 6.77 -9.91 -0.07
CA LEU A 52 7.63 -9.09 0.76
C LEU A 52 7.48 -9.50 2.23
N THR A 53 8.40 -9.06 3.07
CA THR A 53 8.24 -9.05 4.52
C THR A 53 8.35 -7.61 5.02
N VAL A 54 7.75 -7.30 6.17
CA VAL A 54 7.86 -5.97 6.78
C VAL A 54 8.52 -6.11 8.15
N GLU A 55 9.54 -5.31 8.38
CA GLU A 55 10.14 -5.10 9.71
C GLU A 55 10.13 -3.59 9.99
N GLU A 56 9.57 -3.23 11.14
CA GLU A 56 9.25 -1.84 11.51
C GLU A 56 8.42 -1.13 10.40
N HIS A 57 9.08 -0.39 9.52
CA HIS A 57 8.45 0.40 8.45
C HIS A 57 9.10 0.16 7.09
N THR A 58 9.97 -0.84 7.00
CA THR A 58 10.72 -1.19 5.79
C THR A 58 10.24 -2.53 5.28
N ALA A 59 9.98 -2.63 3.98
CA ALA A 59 9.68 -3.89 3.33
C ALA A 59 10.92 -4.46 2.64
N TYR A 60 11.06 -5.78 2.74
CA TYR A 60 12.21 -6.55 2.26
C TYR A 60 11.77 -7.59 1.24
N ASN A 61 12.62 -7.86 0.26
CA ASN A 61 12.42 -8.95 -0.68
C ASN A 61 12.81 -10.31 -0.04
N ALA A 62 12.57 -11.41 -0.77
CA ALA A 62 12.92 -12.76 -0.30
C ALA A 62 14.44 -12.98 -0.04
N LYS A 63 15.31 -12.08 -0.51
CA LYS A 63 16.76 -12.11 -0.25
C LYS A 63 17.15 -11.28 0.98
N GLY A 64 16.19 -10.71 1.71
CA GLY A 64 16.42 -9.85 2.86
C GLY A 64 16.94 -8.45 2.48
N GLN A 65 16.82 -8.04 1.22
CA GLN A 65 17.23 -6.71 0.78
C GLN A 65 16.06 -5.73 0.95
N PRO A 66 16.29 -4.53 1.49
CA PRO A 66 15.25 -3.51 1.58
C PRO A 66 14.87 -3.02 0.19
N VAL A 67 13.58 -2.88 -0.06
CA VAL A 67 13.05 -2.48 -1.39
C VAL A 67 12.06 -1.32 -1.32
N LEU A 68 11.56 -1.01 -0.13
CA LEU A 68 10.53 0.01 0.11
C LEU A 68 10.62 0.44 1.57
N ARG A 69 10.37 1.73 1.84
CA ARG A 69 10.05 2.22 3.18
C ARG A 69 8.73 2.99 3.14
N PHE A 70 7.87 2.76 4.12
CA PHE A 70 6.60 3.50 4.22
C PHE A 70 6.82 4.94 4.65
N SER A 71 5.92 5.84 4.24
CA SER A 71 5.93 7.21 4.73
C SER A 71 5.51 7.24 6.20
N LYS A 72 5.96 8.25 6.95
CA LYS A 72 5.62 8.39 8.37
C LYS A 72 4.11 8.37 8.61
N ARG A 73 3.35 9.06 7.76
CA ARG A 73 1.89 9.09 7.83
C ARG A 73 1.30 7.69 7.64
N PHE A 74 1.75 6.95 6.64
CA PHE A 74 1.20 5.62 6.38
C PHE A 74 1.59 4.63 7.48
N THR A 75 2.79 4.76 8.05
CA THR A 75 3.15 4.04 9.28
C THR A 75 2.14 4.28 10.40
N GLU A 76 1.76 5.54 10.67
CA GLU A 76 0.74 5.85 11.68
C GLU A 76 -0.61 5.21 11.35
N GLU A 77 -1.00 5.16 10.06
CA GLU A 77 -2.22 4.48 9.60
C GLU A 77 -2.16 2.95 9.84
N LEU A 78 -1.00 2.32 9.63
CA LEU A 78 -0.77 0.89 9.91
C LEU A 78 -0.88 0.58 11.41
N GLU A 79 -0.33 1.45 12.26
CA GLU A 79 -0.40 1.31 13.72
C GLU A 79 -1.85 1.42 14.22
N LEU A 80 -2.64 2.35 13.68
CA LEU A 80 -4.07 2.46 13.98
C LEU A 80 -4.87 1.22 13.57
N LEU A 81 -4.49 0.54 12.49
CA LEU A 81 -5.10 -0.73 12.09
C LEU A 81 -4.75 -1.85 13.07
N ARG A 82 -3.50 -1.89 13.54
CA ARG A 82 -3.06 -2.83 14.58
C ARG A 82 -3.85 -2.63 15.87
N GLU A 83 -4.05 -1.40 16.31
CA GLU A 83 -4.88 -1.07 17.47
C GLU A 83 -6.35 -1.51 17.32
N LYS A 84 -6.87 -1.52 16.08
CA LYS A 84 -8.21 -2.02 15.75
C LYS A 84 -8.30 -3.55 15.65
N GLY A 85 -7.20 -4.27 15.89
CA GLY A 85 -7.12 -5.73 15.87
C GLY A 85 -6.84 -6.32 14.49
N TYR A 86 -6.45 -5.51 13.51
CA TYR A 86 -5.99 -6.03 12.22
C TYR A 86 -4.52 -6.43 12.32
N VAL A 87 -4.22 -7.64 11.87
CA VAL A 87 -2.88 -8.20 11.80
C VAL A 87 -2.47 -8.33 10.35
N LEU A 88 -1.23 -7.94 10.03
CA LEU A 88 -0.68 -8.09 8.69
C LEU A 88 -0.56 -9.60 8.37
N GLU A 89 -1.27 -10.06 7.35
CA GLU A 89 -1.23 -11.46 6.89
C GLU A 89 -0.31 -11.64 5.70
N ARG A 90 -0.30 -10.66 4.78
CA ARG A 90 0.50 -10.73 3.56
C ARG A 90 0.88 -9.35 3.08
N ILE A 91 2.03 -9.27 2.44
CA ILE A 91 2.42 -8.14 1.61
C ILE A 91 3.09 -8.68 0.34
N LYS A 92 2.78 -8.06 -0.79
CA LYS A 92 3.39 -8.41 -2.08
C LYS A 92 3.62 -7.17 -2.91
N VAL A 93 4.51 -7.25 -3.88
CA VAL A 93 4.65 -6.23 -4.93
C VAL A 93 3.34 -6.18 -5.72
N ASN A 94 2.70 -5.01 -5.77
CA ASN A 94 1.55 -4.79 -6.64
C ASN A 94 2.02 -4.20 -7.97
N PHE A 95 2.70 -3.05 -7.91
CA PHE A 95 3.25 -2.37 -9.08
C PHE A 95 4.74 -2.05 -8.92
N ILE A 96 5.46 -2.09 -10.05
CA ILE A 96 6.79 -1.53 -10.20
C ILE A 96 6.68 -0.45 -11.28
N LEU A 97 6.87 0.81 -10.90
CA LEU A 97 6.63 1.98 -11.76
C LEU A 97 7.91 2.79 -11.93
N TYR A 98 8.05 3.51 -13.03
CA TYR A 98 9.07 4.54 -13.17
C TYR A 98 8.53 5.85 -12.60
N TRP A 99 9.35 6.52 -11.78
CA TRP A 99 9.03 7.79 -11.17
C TRP A 99 10.22 8.75 -11.32
N LYS A 100 9.92 9.99 -11.72
CA LYS A 100 10.86 11.10 -11.79
C LYS A 100 10.47 12.13 -10.73
N GLY A 101 11.38 12.42 -9.81
CA GLY A 101 11.21 13.54 -8.88
C GLY A 101 11.21 14.89 -9.61
N GLU A 102 10.61 15.91 -9.00
CA GLU A 102 10.47 17.24 -9.60
C GLU A 102 11.82 17.83 -10.04
N ASP A 103 12.85 17.68 -9.20
CA ASP A 103 14.22 18.16 -9.46
C ASP A 103 15.19 17.05 -9.90
N ALA A 104 14.68 15.84 -10.15
CA ALA A 104 15.53 14.71 -10.51
C ALA A 104 15.81 14.70 -12.02
N GLU A 105 17.06 14.47 -12.42
CA GLU A 105 17.41 14.34 -13.84
C GLU A 105 16.97 12.99 -14.44
N GLN A 106 16.94 11.94 -13.63
CA GLN A 106 16.70 10.56 -14.05
C GLN A 106 15.48 9.95 -13.36
N GLU A 107 14.79 9.07 -14.09
CA GLU A 107 13.75 8.21 -13.55
C GLU A 107 14.34 7.07 -12.72
N ILE A 108 13.68 6.75 -11.62
CA ILE A 108 13.97 5.58 -10.79
C ILE A 108 12.76 4.64 -10.77
N ARG A 109 12.99 3.36 -10.51
CA ARG A 109 11.91 2.41 -10.26
C ARG A 109 11.45 2.51 -8.82
N VAL A 110 10.15 2.54 -8.61
CA VAL A 110 9.51 2.52 -7.29
C VAL A 110 8.58 1.31 -7.19
N VAL A 111 8.43 0.79 -5.97
CA VAL A 111 7.56 -0.35 -5.67
C VAL A 111 6.35 0.15 -4.90
N LEU A 112 5.16 -0.15 -5.39
CA LEU A 112 3.92 0.03 -4.63
C LEU A 112 3.38 -1.34 -4.24
N PRO A 113 3.19 -1.63 -2.94
CA PRO A 113 2.75 -2.95 -2.50
C PRO A 113 1.22 -3.09 -2.52
N GLU A 114 0.75 -4.32 -2.33
CA GLU A 114 -0.58 -4.62 -1.78
C GLU A 114 -0.36 -5.22 -0.40
N ILE A 115 -1.11 -4.75 0.60
CA ILE A 115 -1.03 -5.24 1.98
C ILE A 115 -2.37 -5.84 2.37
N GLY A 116 -2.36 -7.12 2.75
CA GLY A 116 -3.53 -7.83 3.24
C GLY A 116 -3.47 -7.99 4.76
N PHE A 117 -4.60 -7.69 5.41
CA PHE A 117 -4.80 -7.86 6.84
C PHE A 117 -5.96 -8.80 7.11
N GLY A 118 -5.83 -9.58 8.17
CA GLY A 118 -6.89 -10.35 8.78
C GLY A 118 -7.20 -9.80 10.16
N ARG A 119 -8.43 -9.98 10.61
CA ARG A 119 -8.86 -9.65 11.97
C ARG A 119 -8.98 -10.93 12.79
N GLY A 120 -8.20 -11.00 13.87
CA GLY A 120 -8.27 -12.08 14.86
C GLY A 120 -9.46 -11.95 15.80
#